data_AF-A0A644ZQL7-F1
#
_entry.id   AF-A0A644ZQL7-F1
#
_cell.length_a   1.000
_cell.length_b   1.000
_cell.length_c   1.000
_cell.angle_alpha   90.00
_cell.angle_beta   90.00
_cell.angle_gamma   90.00
#
_symmetry.space_group_name_H-M   'P 1'
#
loop_
_entity.id
_entity.type
_entity.pdbx_description
1 polymer ?
#
loop_
_entity_poly.entity_id
_entity_poly.type
_entity_poly.pdbx_seq_one_letter_code
_entity_poly.pdbx_strand_id
1 'polypeptide(L)'
;MDMQRLLFNNLKDIKDYWVKTSIEGLNINTDLIWSDVEEEYKILKDKIVSDDEKIAYEKILNEVIRGVIHSILVMIDGGDKLADNYTIDLIEQNTRISLKKNDVLHEAFIDYLLDVEE
;
A
#
# COMPACT_ATOMS: atom_id res chain seq x y z
N MET A 1 -6.34 21.50 -1.95
CA MET A 1 -6.54 20.10 -1.55
C MET A 1 -5.74 19.87 -0.28
N ASP A 2 -6.29 19.14 0.68
CA ASP A 2 -5.55 18.83 1.91
C ASP A 2 -4.30 18.01 1.58
N MET A 3 -3.11 18.45 2.03
CA MET A 3 -1.84 17.74 1.82
C MET A 3 -1.85 16.33 2.41
N GLN A 4 -2.56 16.10 3.52
CA GLN A 4 -2.71 14.77 4.11
C GLN A 4 -3.54 13.87 3.19
N ARG A 5 -4.64 14.41 2.63
CA ARG A 5 -5.46 13.69 1.64
C ARG A 5 -4.68 13.38 0.37
N LEU A 6 -3.78 14.27 -0.07
CA LEU A 6 -2.87 14.02 -1.20
C LEU A 6 -1.89 12.89 -0.90
N LEU A 7 -1.33 12.83 0.32
CA LEU A 7 -0.51 11.70 0.76
C LEU A 7 -1.30 10.40 0.70
N PHE A 8 -2.51 10.37 1.27
CA PHE A 8 -3.34 9.17 1.28
C PHE A 8 -3.75 8.70 -0.12
N ASN A 9 -4.10 9.63 -1.00
CA ASN A 9 -4.35 9.32 -2.40
C ASN A 9 -3.13 8.67 -3.05
N ASN A 10 -1.93 9.24 -2.87
CA ASN A 10 -0.70 8.65 -3.41
C ASN A 10 -0.41 7.27 -2.82
N LEU A 11 -0.64 7.05 -1.52
CA LEU A 11 -0.45 5.72 -0.89
C LEU A 11 -1.42 4.69 -1.46
N LYS A 12 -2.68 5.09 -1.69
CA LYS A 12 -3.67 4.24 -2.38
C LYS A 12 -3.25 3.94 -3.82
N ASP A 13 -2.82 4.94 -4.57
CA ASP A 13 -2.36 4.75 -5.96
C ASP A 13 -1.16 3.80 -6.02
N ILE A 14 -0.23 3.88 -5.06
CA ILE A 14 0.88 2.92 -4.92
C ILE A 14 0.36 1.51 -4.63
N LYS A 15 -0.57 1.35 -3.69
CA LYS A 15 -1.21 0.05 -3.39
C LYS A 15 -1.83 -0.54 -4.67
N ASP A 16 -2.70 0.22 -5.30
CA ASP A 16 -3.48 -0.23 -6.47
C ASP A 16 -2.57 -0.58 -7.63
N TYR A 17 -1.52 0.22 -7.87
CA TYR A 17 -0.50 -0.09 -8.85
C TYR A 17 0.13 -1.46 -8.59
N TRP A 18 0.64 -1.71 -7.39
CA TRP A 18 1.33 -2.97 -7.09
C TRP A 18 0.39 -4.18 -7.08
N VAL A 19 -0.84 -4.03 -6.59
CA VAL A 19 -1.87 -5.06 -6.69
C VAL A 19 -2.13 -5.41 -8.16
N LYS A 20 -2.44 -4.39 -8.97
CA LYS A 20 -2.72 -4.56 -10.40
C LYS A 20 -1.55 -5.20 -11.14
N THR A 21 -0.34 -4.67 -10.95
CA THR A 21 0.88 -5.20 -11.58
C THR A 21 1.11 -6.66 -11.20
N SER A 22 0.85 -7.03 -9.95
CA SER A 22 0.98 -8.43 -9.51
C SER A 22 -0.06 -9.34 -10.17
N ILE A 23 -1.31 -8.88 -10.32
CA ILE A 23 -2.37 -9.65 -11.01
C ILE A 23 -2.09 -9.77 -12.50
N GLU A 24 -1.67 -8.68 -13.14
CA GLU A 24 -1.27 -8.69 -14.55
C GLU A 24 -0.08 -9.61 -14.79
N GLY A 25 0.84 -9.69 -13.81
CA GLY A 25 1.97 -10.61 -13.79
C GLY A 25 1.56 -12.08 -13.83
N LEU A 26 0.32 -12.45 -13.47
CA LEU A 26 -0.18 -13.82 -13.58
C LEU A 26 -0.76 -14.16 -14.96
N ASN A 27 -0.82 -13.21 -15.90
CA ASN A 27 -1.24 -13.52 -17.26
C ASN A 27 -0.11 -14.16 -18.06
N ILE A 28 -0.46 -15.17 -18.87
CA ILE A 28 0.51 -16.04 -19.54
C ILE A 28 1.48 -15.30 -20.47
N ASN A 29 1.01 -14.21 -21.11
CA ASN A 29 1.78 -13.41 -22.06
C ASN A 29 2.44 -12.17 -21.44
N THR A 30 2.28 -11.94 -20.14
CA THR A 30 2.86 -10.75 -19.49
C THR A 30 4.35 -10.91 -19.31
N ASP A 31 5.08 -9.88 -19.75
CA ASP A 31 6.50 -9.68 -19.50
C ASP A 31 6.74 -9.32 -18.02
N LEU A 32 7.74 -9.95 -17.42
CA LEU A 32 8.06 -9.87 -15.99
C LEU A 32 9.41 -9.17 -15.73
N ILE A 33 9.97 -8.44 -16.71
CA ILE A 33 11.24 -7.68 -16.55
C ILE A 33 11.30 -6.78 -15.31
N TRP A 34 10.15 -6.34 -14.79
CA TRP A 34 10.06 -5.50 -13.59
C TRP A 34 10.26 -6.27 -12.27
N SER A 35 10.25 -7.61 -12.30
CA SER A 35 10.23 -8.47 -11.12
C SER A 35 11.56 -9.20 -10.92
N ASP A 36 12.11 -9.11 -9.71
CA ASP A 36 13.27 -9.92 -9.31
C ASP A 36 12.90 -11.39 -8.98
N VAL A 37 11.60 -11.75 -9.02
CA VAL A 37 11.05 -13.07 -8.67
C VAL A 37 10.24 -13.67 -9.83
N GLU A 38 10.78 -13.54 -11.04
CA GLU A 38 10.12 -14.01 -12.27
C GLU A 38 9.76 -15.51 -12.23
N GLU A 39 10.62 -16.35 -11.65
CA GLU A 39 10.40 -17.80 -11.59
C GLU A 39 9.23 -18.18 -10.68
N GLU A 40 9.04 -17.48 -9.56
CA GLU A 40 7.89 -17.64 -8.67
C GLU A 40 6.59 -17.24 -9.38
N TYR A 41 6.61 -16.16 -10.16
CA TYR A 41 5.47 -15.79 -11.00
C TYR A 41 5.16 -16.86 -12.04
N LYS A 42 6.17 -17.47 -12.68
CA LYS A 42 5.96 -18.60 -13.61
C LYS A 42 5.27 -19.77 -12.93
N ILE A 43 5.67 -20.11 -11.70
CA ILE A 43 5.01 -21.17 -10.92
C ILE A 43 3.54 -20.83 -10.63
N LEU A 44 3.24 -19.57 -10.30
CA LEU A 44 1.88 -19.13 -9.96
C LEU A 44 0.99 -18.92 -11.19
N LYS A 45 1.54 -18.51 -12.35
CA LYS A 45 0.83 -18.39 -13.63
C LYS A 45 0.09 -19.68 -14.00
N ASP A 46 0.71 -20.83 -13.76
CA ASP A 46 0.13 -22.15 -14.06
C ASP A 46 -0.88 -22.63 -13.01
N LYS A 47 -0.98 -21.94 -11.86
CA LYS A 47 -1.83 -22.33 -10.72
C LYS A 47 -3.02 -21.42 -10.49
N ILE A 48 -2.88 -20.13 -10.80
CA ILE A 48 -3.91 -19.10 -10.64
C ILE A 48 -4.36 -18.70 -12.04
N VAL A 49 -5.33 -19.45 -12.57
CA VAL A 49 -5.71 -19.37 -13.99
C VAL A 49 -7.07 -18.72 -14.14
N SER A 50 -8.03 -19.11 -13.29
CA SER A 50 -9.39 -18.61 -13.34
C SER A 50 -9.51 -17.19 -12.78
N ASP A 51 -10.57 -16.49 -13.20
CA ASP A 51 -10.87 -15.15 -12.69
C ASP A 51 -11.17 -15.17 -11.19
N ASP A 52 -11.84 -16.21 -10.68
CA ASP A 52 -12.13 -16.35 -9.24
C ASP A 52 -10.84 -16.50 -8.40
N GLU A 53 -9.86 -17.27 -8.89
CA GLU A 53 -8.56 -17.40 -8.21
C GLU A 53 -7.78 -16.09 -8.24
N LYS A 54 -7.82 -15.35 -9.37
CA LYS A 54 -7.20 -14.04 -9.48
C LYS A 54 -7.84 -13.03 -8.54
N ILE A 55 -9.18 -12.99 -8.47
CA ILE A 55 -9.93 -12.14 -7.53
C ILE A 55 -9.58 -12.49 -6.08
N ALA A 56 -9.46 -13.78 -5.75
CA ALA A 56 -9.05 -14.20 -4.41
C ALA A 56 -7.63 -13.73 -4.08
N TYR A 57 -6.70 -13.88 -5.01
CA TYR A 57 -5.32 -13.41 -4.83
C TYR A 57 -5.24 -11.88 -4.75
N GLU A 58 -6.01 -11.17 -5.55
CA GLU A 58 -6.12 -9.71 -5.53
C GLU A 58 -6.57 -9.20 -4.15
N LYS A 59 -7.56 -9.86 -3.53
CA LYS A 59 -8.03 -9.53 -2.17
C LYS A 59 -6.93 -9.73 -1.13
N ILE A 60 -6.18 -10.83 -1.22
CA ILE A 60 -5.04 -11.09 -0.34
C ILE A 60 -3.98 -10.00 -0.49
N LEU A 61 -3.62 -9.64 -1.73
CA LEU A 61 -2.63 -8.59 -1.98
C LEU A 61 -3.09 -7.23 -1.44
N ASN A 62 -4.36 -6.87 -1.64
CA ASN A 62 -4.94 -5.66 -1.07
C ASN A 62 -4.82 -5.64 0.46
N GLU A 63 -5.19 -6.73 1.13
CA GLU A 63 -5.08 -6.85 2.59
C GLU A 63 -3.63 -6.70 3.07
N VAL A 64 -2.70 -7.44 2.45
CA VAL A 64 -1.28 -7.44 2.84
C VAL A 64 -0.66 -6.06 2.64
N ILE A 65 -0.83 -5.45 1.47
CA ILE A 65 -0.22 -4.14 1.17
C ILE A 65 -0.85 -3.05 2.05
N ARG A 66 -2.17 -3.08 2.28
CA ARG A 66 -2.84 -2.19 3.23
C ARG A 66 -2.25 -2.33 4.64
N GLY A 67 -2.02 -3.56 5.11
CA GLY A 67 -1.39 -3.82 6.40
C GLY A 67 0.04 -3.29 6.51
N VAL A 68 0.82 -3.41 5.44
CA VAL A 68 2.19 -2.84 5.37
C VAL A 68 2.15 -1.30 5.44
N ILE A 69 1.31 -0.64 4.64
CA ILE A 69 1.18 0.83 4.66
C ILE A 69 0.71 1.29 6.05
N HIS A 70 -0.32 0.64 6.62
CA HIS A 70 -0.79 0.93 7.97
C HIS A 70 0.35 0.83 8.99
N SER A 71 1.15 -0.23 8.94
CA SER A 71 2.29 -0.41 9.86
C SER A 71 3.36 0.68 9.72
N ILE A 72 3.64 1.13 8.49
CA ILE A 72 4.55 2.26 8.24
C ILE A 72 3.99 3.55 8.85
N LEU A 73 2.69 3.79 8.72
CA LEU A 73 2.05 4.95 9.32
C LEU A 73 2.04 4.87 10.85
N VAL A 74 1.80 3.70 11.45
CA VAL A 74 1.93 3.47 12.90
C VAL A 74 3.34 3.79 13.40
N MET A 75 4.37 3.34 12.67
CA MET A 75 5.78 3.67 12.99
C MET A 75 6.01 5.19 12.97
N ILE A 76 5.44 5.89 11.98
CA ILE A 76 5.53 7.35 11.91
C ILE A 76 4.77 8.00 13.07
N ASP A 77 3.57 7.52 13.40
CA ASP A 77 2.77 8.00 14.53
C ASP A 77 3.42 7.73 15.90
N GLY A 78 4.43 6.85 15.95
CA GLY A 78 5.17 6.50 17.16
C GLY A 78 4.50 5.37 17.96
N GLY A 79 3.66 4.56 17.33
CA GLY A 79 2.97 3.43 17.95
C GLY A 79 3.77 2.11 17.95
N ASP A 80 5.05 2.15 17.56
CA ASP A 80 5.93 0.97 17.49
C ASP A 80 7.21 1.12 18.35
N LYS A 81 8.07 0.10 18.32
CA LYS A 81 9.32 0.07 19.10
C LYS A 81 10.36 1.09 18.62
N LEU A 82 10.21 1.69 17.44
CA LEU A 82 11.15 2.71 16.98
C LEU A 82 11.03 3.96 17.85
N ALA A 83 9.81 4.28 18.29
CA ALA A 83 9.50 5.44 19.13
C ALA A 83 10.24 5.44 20.48
N ASP A 84 10.64 4.27 20.98
CA ASP A 84 11.48 4.14 22.18
C ASP A 84 12.87 4.78 21.99
N ASN A 85 13.34 4.89 20.74
CA ASN A 85 14.63 5.47 20.39
C ASN A 85 14.50 6.89 19.84
N TYR A 86 13.63 7.08 18.84
CA TYR A 86 13.33 8.38 18.26
C TYR A 86 12.00 8.35 17.49
N THR A 87 11.39 9.53 17.34
CA THR A 87 10.14 9.70 16.59
C THR A 87 10.39 10.24 15.18
N ILE A 88 9.56 9.84 14.22
CA ILE A 88 9.56 10.37 12.85
C ILE A 88 8.36 11.29 12.67
N ASP A 89 8.50 12.32 11.83
CA ASP A 89 7.39 13.17 11.40
C ASP A 89 7.47 13.43 9.89
N LEU A 90 6.30 13.48 9.25
CA LEU A 90 6.18 13.81 7.83
C LEU A 90 5.81 15.29 7.72
N ILE A 91 6.76 16.11 7.27
CA ILE A 91 6.62 17.57 7.22
C ILE A 91 6.65 18.03 5.77
N GLU A 92 5.70 18.86 5.36
CA GLU A 92 5.79 19.50 4.05
C GLU A 92 6.91 20.54 4.05
N GLN A 93 7.78 20.46 3.05
CA GLN A 93 9.06 21.14 3.06
C GLN A 93 8.96 22.68 3.12
N ASN A 94 7.98 23.28 2.45
CA ASN A 94 7.87 24.74 2.33
C ASN A 94 7.19 25.38 3.53
N THR A 95 6.05 24.83 3.94
CA THR A 95 5.22 25.32 5.05
C THR A 95 5.75 24.88 6.41
N ARG A 96 6.57 23.81 6.45
CA ARG A 96 7.05 23.17 7.69
C ARG A 96 5.92 22.63 8.57
N ILE A 97 4.74 22.42 8.00
CA ILE A 97 3.58 21.89 8.70
C ILE A 97 3.66 20.36 8.66
N SER A 98 3.47 19.73 9.82
CA SER A 98 3.32 18.29 9.94
C SER A 98 2.02 17.82 9.29
N LEU A 99 2.10 16.73 8.55
CA LEU A 99 0.96 16.05 7.94
C LEU A 99 0.12 15.27 8.95
N LYS A 100 0.59 15.08 10.19
CA LYS A 100 -0.20 14.46 11.27
C LYS A 100 -1.39 15.32 11.69
N LYS A 101 -1.25 16.66 11.67
CA LYS A 101 -2.32 17.63 12.00
C LYS A 101 -3.11 17.34 13.30
N ASN A 102 -2.44 16.84 14.34
CA ASN A 102 -3.01 16.37 15.62
C ASN A 102 -3.85 15.09 15.54
N ASP A 103 -3.81 14.40 14.41
CA ASP A 103 -4.45 13.12 14.17
C ASP A 103 -3.39 12.02 14.02
N VAL A 104 -3.86 10.79 14.03
CA VAL A 104 -3.09 9.58 13.88
C VAL A 104 -3.16 9.13 12.42
N LEU A 105 -2.05 9.23 11.68
CA LEU A 105 -2.03 9.00 10.23
C LEU A 105 -2.56 7.62 9.85
N HIS A 106 -2.26 6.59 10.64
CA HIS A 106 -2.71 5.24 10.33
C HIS A 106 -4.22 5.05 10.43
N GLU A 107 -4.89 5.69 11.38
CA GLU A 107 -6.36 5.65 11.50
C GLU A 107 -6.99 6.47 10.38
N ALA A 108 -6.53 7.71 10.18
CA ALA A 108 -7.03 8.61 9.14
C ALA A 108 -6.86 8.04 7.72
N PHE A 109 -5.81 7.25 7.47
CA PHE A 109 -5.64 6.53 6.20
C PHE A 109 -6.67 5.41 6.02
N ILE A 110 -7.01 4.67 7.08
CA ILE A 110 -8.06 3.65 7.01
C ILE A 110 -9.42 4.29 6.73
N ASP A 111 -9.74 5.37 7.42
CA ASP A 111 -10.99 6.11 7.19
C ASP A 111 -11.05 6.64 5.76
N TYR A 112 -9.95 7.20 5.25
CA TYR A 112 -9.86 7.63 3.86
C TYR A 112 -10.11 6.48 2.87
N LEU A 113 -9.56 5.29 3.11
CA LEU A 113 -9.79 4.13 2.24
C LEU A 113 -11.26 3.70 2.24
N LEU A 114 -11.91 3.66 3.41
CA LEU A 114 -13.34 3.35 3.51
C LEU A 114 -14.19 4.33 2.70
N ASP A 115 -13.83 5.63 2.70
CA ASP A 115 -14.56 6.66 1.94
C ASP A 115 -14.43 6.54 0.41
N VAL A 116 -13.36 5.92 -0.11
CA VAL A 116 -13.04 5.95 -1.56
C VAL A 116 -13.02 4.59 -2.23
N GLU A 117 -13.03 3.49 -1.46
CA GLU A 117 -13.07 2.11 -1.97
C GLU A 117 -14.43 1.42 -1.77
N GLU A 118 -15.31 1.97 -0.91
CA GLU A 118 -16.73 1.56 -0.81
C GLU A 118 -17.64 2.38 -1.75
#